data_AF-A0A0L8M078-F1
#
_entry.id   AF-A0A0L8M078-F1
#
_cell.length_a   1.000
_cell.length_b   1.000
_cell.length_c   1.000
_cell.angle_alpha   90.00
_cell.angle_beta   90.00
_cell.angle_gamma   90.00
#
_symmetry.space_group_name_H-M   'P 1'
#
loop_
_entity.id
_entity.type
_entity.pdbx_description
1 polymer ?
#
loop_
_entity_poly.entity_id
_entity_poly.type
_entity_poly.pdbx_seq_one_letter_code
_entity_poly.pdbx_strand_id
1 'polypeptide(L)'
;MTLSHAIPDNDRPPPVRAVFSAVTWKEIAYLVSNLPLAVVGFVYAVVMVSTAGGLSVTAIGIPLLACGLYLSRQWGRLDRARARGLLGVRVDEPTPIPGPKRSGGFFPWLWTSIKDPVGWRTVLYQLIRLPWGVLTFTVALTGLFVLWPVLPYLVRLMANVDRAMVRGLLSPSDDLERRIAELESDRGVVVDTAAADLRRIERDLHDGAQARLVALAMGLGLAKEKLLEDPEGAAAMVDEAHGEVKLALQELRDLARGIHPAVLTDRGLDAALSSVAARCVVPVKVVVDLPGARPAEAIEGIAYFVVSELLQNVSKHAGPGARGATVEVWRAGARLMLRVSDDGRGGASAG
;
A
#
# COMPACT_ATOMS: atom_id res chain seq x y z
N MET A 1 18.54 20.37 25.62
CA MET A 1 17.07 20.44 25.80
C MET A 1 16.57 19.00 25.92
N THR A 2 16.46 18.51 27.15
CA THR A 2 16.14 17.12 27.46
C THR A 2 14.62 16.92 27.40
N LEU A 3 14.15 16.23 26.38
CA LEU A 3 12.74 15.81 26.27
C LEU A 3 12.46 14.75 27.33
N SER A 4 11.88 15.18 28.45
CA SER A 4 11.29 14.31 29.45
C SER A 4 10.13 13.54 28.79
N HIS A 5 10.33 12.25 28.52
CA HIS A 5 9.24 11.33 28.20
C HIS A 5 8.33 11.27 29.43
N ALA A 6 7.27 12.07 29.43
CA ALA A 6 6.20 11.93 30.40
C ALA A 6 5.53 10.57 30.14
N ILE A 7 5.69 9.65 31.09
CA ILE A 7 4.93 8.41 31.13
C ILE A 7 3.44 8.82 31.11
N PRO A 8 2.61 8.33 30.17
CA PRO A 8 1.21 8.68 30.14
C PRO A 8 0.56 8.32 31.48
N ASP A 9 -0.28 9.24 31.98
CA ASP A 9 -0.92 9.27 33.31
C ASP A 9 -1.88 8.07 33.60
N ASN A 10 -1.77 6.97 32.83
CA ASN A 10 -2.74 5.88 32.72
C ASN A 10 -2.34 4.58 33.47
N ASP A 11 -1.11 4.54 34.01
CA ASP A 11 -0.53 3.36 34.68
C ASP A 11 -0.56 3.41 36.22
N ARG A 12 -1.14 4.47 36.82
CA ARG A 12 -1.28 4.53 38.27
C ARG A 12 -2.46 3.68 38.74
N PRO A 13 -2.27 2.72 39.66
CA PRO A 13 -3.39 2.03 40.28
C PRO A 13 -4.30 3.07 40.97
N PRO A 14 -5.64 2.93 40.88
CA PRO A 14 -6.55 3.93 41.41
C PRO A 14 -6.30 4.14 42.91
N PRO A 15 -6.33 5.39 43.42
CA PRO A 15 -6.05 5.68 44.82
C PRO A 15 -7.04 4.96 45.75
N VAL A 16 -6.59 4.63 46.96
CA VAL A 16 -7.42 3.99 47.99
C VAL A 16 -8.55 4.94 48.37
N ARG A 17 -9.79 4.60 48.01
CA ARG A 17 -10.98 5.46 48.18
C ARG A 17 -11.98 4.87 49.17
N ALA A 18 -12.80 5.74 49.76
CA ALA A 18 -13.91 5.39 50.64
C ALA A 18 -14.85 4.33 50.02
N VAL A 19 -15.37 3.47 50.88
CA VAL A 19 -16.08 2.21 50.54
C VAL A 19 -17.42 2.46 49.83
N PHE A 20 -18.10 3.59 50.10
CA PHE A 20 -19.40 3.97 49.52
C PHE A 20 -19.36 5.32 48.80
N SER A 21 -18.45 5.47 47.84
CA SER A 21 -18.36 6.69 47.03
C SER A 21 -19.34 6.67 45.85
N ALA A 22 -19.65 7.85 45.27
CA ALA A 22 -20.44 7.95 44.04
C ALA A 22 -19.84 7.17 42.85
N VAL A 23 -18.53 6.88 42.90
CA VAL A 23 -17.84 6.03 41.91
C VAL A 23 -18.21 4.56 42.07
N THR A 24 -18.35 4.07 43.30
CA THR A 24 -18.75 2.68 43.59
C THR A 24 -20.15 2.40 43.07
N TRP A 25 -21.07 3.36 43.19
CA TRP A 25 -22.41 3.26 42.60
C TRP A 25 -22.39 3.23 41.05
N LYS A 26 -21.48 3.97 40.41
CA LYS A 26 -21.27 3.89 38.96
C LYS A 26 -20.68 2.53 38.53
N GLU A 27 -19.77 1.97 39.31
CA GLU A 27 -19.20 0.63 39.07
C GLU A 27 -20.26 -0.47 39.24
N ILE A 28 -21.12 -0.39 40.27
CA ILE A 28 -22.25 -1.31 40.46
C ILE A 28 -23.24 -1.20 39.29
N ALA A 29 -23.63 0.02 38.90
CA ALA A 29 -24.53 0.25 37.76
C ALA A 29 -23.95 -0.32 36.45
N TYR A 30 -22.62 -0.21 36.26
CA TYR A 30 -21.92 -0.79 35.13
C TYR A 30 -21.98 -2.33 35.13
N LEU A 31 -21.71 -2.97 36.27
CA LEU A 31 -21.76 -4.44 36.39
C LEU A 31 -23.18 -5.00 36.25
N VAL A 32 -24.18 -4.35 36.82
CA VAL A 32 -25.59 -4.76 36.68
C VAL A 32 -26.04 -4.66 35.22
N SER A 33 -25.59 -3.63 34.50
CA SER A 33 -25.90 -3.47 33.08
C SER A 33 -25.04 -4.36 32.16
N ASN A 34 -24.03 -5.09 32.66
CA ASN A 34 -23.22 -5.99 31.82
C ASN A 34 -24.04 -7.16 31.27
N LEU A 35 -24.86 -7.82 32.08
CA LEU A 35 -25.59 -9.02 31.65
C LEU A 35 -26.63 -8.74 30.54
N PRO A 36 -27.55 -7.76 30.66
CA PRO A 36 -28.53 -7.49 29.61
C PRO A 36 -27.88 -7.15 28.27
N LEU A 37 -26.82 -6.33 28.29
CA LEU A 37 -26.08 -6.02 27.08
C LEU A 37 -25.36 -7.26 26.54
N ALA A 38 -24.64 -8.01 27.38
CA ALA A 38 -23.94 -9.21 26.95
C ALA A 38 -24.86 -10.22 26.26
N VAL A 39 -26.10 -10.39 26.74
CA VAL A 39 -27.13 -11.22 26.09
C VAL A 39 -27.47 -10.67 24.70
N VAL A 40 -27.76 -9.37 24.58
CA VAL A 40 -28.09 -8.75 23.29
C VAL A 40 -26.93 -8.88 22.29
N GLY A 41 -25.70 -8.59 22.71
CA GLY A 41 -24.51 -8.69 21.87
C GLY A 41 -24.20 -10.12 21.47
N PHE A 42 -24.34 -11.08 22.39
CA PHE A 42 -24.14 -12.50 22.10
C PHE A 42 -25.16 -13.02 21.08
N VAL A 43 -26.46 -12.74 21.31
CA VAL A 43 -27.53 -13.16 20.38
C VAL A 43 -27.28 -12.54 19.01
N TYR A 44 -26.97 -11.25 18.96
CA TYR A 44 -26.62 -10.57 17.72
C TYR A 44 -25.43 -11.23 17.00
N ALA A 45 -24.32 -11.47 17.70
CA ALA A 45 -23.12 -12.06 17.14
C ALA A 45 -23.38 -13.47 16.58
N VAL A 46 -24.08 -14.33 17.34
CA VAL A 46 -24.41 -15.70 16.92
C VAL A 46 -25.35 -15.69 15.72
N VAL A 47 -26.44 -14.91 15.77
CA VAL A 47 -27.40 -14.81 14.66
C VAL A 47 -26.72 -14.25 13.42
N MET A 48 -25.93 -13.20 13.54
CA MET A 48 -25.24 -12.56 12.42
C MET A 48 -24.25 -13.52 11.75
N VAL A 49 -23.35 -14.15 12.52
CA VAL A 49 -22.35 -15.07 11.98
C VAL A 49 -22.99 -16.32 11.39
N SER A 50 -23.99 -16.90 12.07
CA SER A 50 -24.66 -18.12 11.61
C SER A 50 -25.50 -17.86 10.36
N THR A 51 -26.24 -16.75 10.30
CA THR A 51 -27.05 -16.38 9.13
C THR A 51 -26.17 -15.99 7.95
N ALA A 52 -25.13 -15.20 8.17
CA ALA A 52 -24.21 -14.80 7.11
C ALA A 52 -23.38 -15.97 6.58
N GLY A 53 -22.95 -16.89 7.46
CA GLY A 53 -22.29 -18.14 7.08
C GLY A 53 -23.23 -19.10 6.35
N GLY A 54 -24.47 -19.26 6.81
CA GLY A 54 -25.46 -20.08 6.12
C GLY A 54 -25.81 -19.54 4.73
N LEU A 55 -25.92 -18.22 4.60
CA LEU A 55 -26.17 -17.55 3.33
C LEU A 55 -24.91 -17.31 2.50
N SER A 56 -23.71 -17.67 2.95
CA SER A 56 -22.47 -17.43 2.19
C SER A 56 -22.37 -18.27 0.92
N VAL A 57 -23.11 -19.37 0.87
CA VAL A 57 -23.32 -20.17 -0.35
C VAL A 57 -24.05 -19.35 -1.42
N THR A 58 -24.82 -18.34 -1.01
CA THR A 58 -25.48 -17.38 -1.88
C THR A 58 -24.64 -16.11 -2.04
N ALA A 59 -24.88 -15.35 -3.10
CA ALA A 59 -24.25 -14.04 -3.29
C ALA A 59 -24.62 -13.00 -2.20
N ILE A 60 -25.60 -13.29 -1.34
CA ILE A 60 -26.13 -12.36 -0.32
C ILE A 60 -25.38 -12.49 1.02
N GLY A 61 -24.84 -13.67 1.35
CA GLY A 61 -24.23 -13.89 2.67
C GLY A 61 -22.98 -13.03 2.92
N ILE A 62 -22.18 -12.80 1.88
CA ILE A 62 -20.96 -11.99 1.95
C ILE A 62 -21.28 -10.50 2.24
N PRO A 63 -22.19 -9.82 1.50
CA PRO A 63 -22.71 -8.50 1.86
C PRO A 63 -23.32 -8.42 3.26
N LEU A 64 -24.10 -9.44 3.65
CA LEU A 64 -24.71 -9.51 4.98
C LEU A 64 -23.64 -9.56 6.08
N LEU A 65 -22.58 -10.35 5.88
CA LEU A 65 -21.45 -10.44 6.81
C LEU A 65 -20.74 -9.09 6.97
N ALA A 66 -20.45 -8.40 5.86
CA ALA A 66 -19.79 -7.09 5.91
C ALA A 66 -20.63 -6.04 6.64
N CYS A 67 -21.94 -6.00 6.37
CA CYS A 67 -22.87 -5.12 7.07
C CYS A 67 -22.95 -5.49 8.58
N GLY A 68 -22.97 -6.79 8.89
CA GLY A 68 -22.94 -7.31 10.25
C GLY A 68 -21.68 -6.93 11.01
N LEU A 69 -20.51 -7.04 10.40
CA LEU A 69 -19.23 -6.61 10.99
C LEU A 69 -19.21 -5.09 11.22
N TYR A 70 -19.76 -4.31 10.29
CA TYR A 70 -19.92 -2.86 10.47
C TYR A 70 -20.80 -2.50 11.67
N LEU A 71 -21.96 -3.17 11.82
CA LEU A 71 -22.87 -2.99 12.94
C LEU A 71 -22.25 -3.46 14.27
N SER A 72 -21.53 -4.58 14.26
CA SER A 72 -20.75 -5.08 15.41
C SER A 72 -19.78 -4.00 15.93
N ARG A 73 -19.10 -3.27 15.04
CA ARG A 73 -18.23 -2.15 15.42
C ARG A 73 -18.98 -0.98 16.08
N GLN A 74 -20.21 -0.69 15.66
CA GLN A 74 -21.06 0.32 16.32
C GLN A 74 -21.35 -0.12 17.77
N TRP A 75 -21.62 -1.41 17.94
CA TRP A 75 -21.89 -2.00 19.23
C TRP A 75 -20.68 -1.89 20.17
N GLY A 76 -19.48 -2.18 19.65
CA GLY A 76 -18.23 -1.93 20.38
C GLY A 76 -17.98 -0.45 20.71
N ARG A 77 -18.53 0.51 19.95
CA ARG A 77 -18.45 1.94 20.31
C ARG A 77 -19.34 2.28 21.50
N LEU A 78 -20.55 1.71 21.57
CA LEU A 78 -21.45 1.90 22.71
C LEU A 78 -20.82 1.38 24.00
N ASP A 79 -20.15 0.23 23.94
CA ASP A 79 -19.46 -0.35 25.09
C ASP A 79 -18.25 0.50 25.55
N ARG A 80 -17.46 1.02 24.61
CA ARG A 80 -16.38 1.98 24.94
C ARG A 80 -16.94 3.27 25.54
N ALA A 81 -18.05 3.78 25.01
CA ALA A 81 -18.70 4.99 25.55
C ALA A 81 -19.22 4.76 26.98
N ARG A 82 -19.80 3.59 27.28
CA ARG A 82 -20.21 3.21 28.63
C ARG A 82 -19.03 3.08 29.58
N ALA A 83 -17.95 2.40 29.16
CA ALA A 83 -16.73 2.30 29.95
C ALA A 83 -16.11 3.68 30.23
N ARG A 84 -16.15 4.59 29.25
CA ARG A 84 -15.70 5.99 29.42
C ARG A 84 -16.56 6.76 30.42
N GLY A 85 -17.88 6.65 30.31
CA GLY A 85 -18.83 7.38 31.17
C GLY A 85 -18.91 6.86 32.61
N LEU A 86 -18.82 5.54 32.81
CA LEU A 86 -19.05 4.89 34.11
C LEU A 86 -17.76 4.48 34.82
N LEU A 87 -16.76 3.98 34.10
CA LEU A 87 -15.49 3.52 34.67
C LEU A 87 -14.35 4.54 34.53
N GLY A 88 -14.57 5.63 33.78
CA GLY A 88 -13.57 6.68 33.52
C GLY A 88 -12.43 6.24 32.61
N VAL A 89 -12.53 5.07 31.94
CA VAL A 89 -11.47 4.56 31.08
C VAL A 89 -11.61 5.15 29.69
N ARG A 90 -10.62 5.95 29.30
CA ARG A 90 -10.49 6.42 27.91
C ARG A 90 -9.81 5.32 27.12
N VAL A 91 -10.59 4.67 26.25
CA VAL A 91 -10.08 3.78 25.21
C VAL A 91 -10.28 4.49 23.90
N ASP A 92 -9.21 4.56 23.11
CA ASP A 92 -9.20 5.23 21.82
C ASP A 92 -10.17 4.54 20.85
N GLU A 93 -10.83 5.34 20.04
CA GLU A 93 -11.81 4.86 19.07
C GLU A 93 -11.08 4.30 17.84
N PRO A 94 -11.41 3.07 17.38
CA PRO A 94 -10.78 2.52 16.18
C PRO A 94 -11.04 3.38 14.96
N THR A 95 -10.06 3.47 14.06
CA THR A 95 -10.15 4.21 12.80
C THR A 95 -11.42 3.82 12.02
N PRO A 96 -12.25 4.78 11.57
CA PRO A 96 -13.48 4.46 10.84
C PRO A 96 -13.20 3.73 9.52
N ILE A 97 -14.01 2.72 9.18
CA ILE A 97 -13.98 2.11 7.85
C ILE A 97 -14.54 3.13 6.86
N PRO A 98 -13.82 3.47 5.77
CA PRO A 98 -14.34 4.34 4.72
C PRO A 98 -15.63 3.77 4.13
N GLY A 99 -16.66 4.61 3.95
CA GLY A 99 -17.89 4.17 3.31
C GLY A 99 -17.69 3.80 1.83
N PRO A 100 -18.67 3.13 1.18
CA PRO A 100 -18.55 2.60 -0.19
C PRO A 100 -18.11 3.62 -1.25
N LYS A 101 -18.49 4.88 -1.09
CA LYS A 101 -18.11 5.97 -2.00
C LYS A 101 -16.64 6.38 -1.87
N ARG A 102 -16.05 6.25 -0.67
CA ARG A 102 -14.65 6.62 -0.40
C ARG A 102 -13.67 5.49 -0.66
N SER A 103 -14.13 4.24 -0.64
CA SER A 103 -13.33 3.04 -0.96
C SER A 103 -13.22 2.75 -2.47
N GLY A 104 -13.78 3.59 -3.35
CA GLY A 104 -13.78 3.34 -4.79
C GLY A 104 -14.86 2.37 -5.28
N GLY A 105 -15.91 2.11 -4.47
CA GLY A 105 -17.06 1.30 -4.86
C GLY A 105 -17.52 0.28 -3.81
N PHE A 106 -18.59 -0.45 -4.13
CA PHE A 106 -19.18 -1.48 -3.27
C PHE A 106 -18.26 -2.69 -3.06
N PHE A 107 -17.66 -3.22 -4.13
CA PHE A 107 -16.80 -4.40 -4.04
C PHE A 107 -15.51 -4.16 -3.22
N PRO A 108 -14.77 -3.05 -3.41
CA PRO A 108 -13.65 -2.71 -2.53
C PRO A 108 -14.07 -2.56 -1.06
N TRP A 109 -15.18 -1.87 -0.80
CA TRP A 109 -15.72 -1.72 0.56
C TRP A 109 -16.05 -3.06 1.21
N LEU A 110 -16.69 -3.95 0.45
CA LEU A 110 -17.10 -5.27 0.90
C LEU A 110 -15.89 -6.09 1.35
N TRP A 111 -14.84 -6.10 0.53
CA TRP A 111 -13.61 -6.83 0.81
C TRP A 111 -12.84 -6.27 2.01
N THR A 112 -12.73 -4.93 2.11
CA THR A 112 -12.09 -4.26 3.25
C THR A 112 -12.86 -4.53 4.55
N SER A 113 -14.19 -4.58 4.51
CA SER A 113 -15.02 -4.81 5.69
C SER A 113 -14.93 -6.25 6.21
N ILE A 114 -14.79 -7.24 5.33
CA ILE A 114 -14.67 -8.66 5.73
C ILE A 114 -13.29 -8.95 6.32
N LYS A 115 -12.24 -8.34 5.76
CA LYS A 115 -10.86 -8.49 6.24
C LYS A 115 -10.57 -7.67 7.49
N ASP A 116 -11.51 -6.86 7.95
CA ASP A 116 -11.31 -5.96 9.09
C ASP A 116 -11.09 -6.74 10.41
N PRO A 117 -9.87 -6.72 10.98
CA PRO A 117 -9.55 -7.46 12.19
C PRO A 117 -10.24 -6.89 13.42
N VAL A 118 -10.63 -5.61 13.42
CA VAL A 118 -11.31 -4.96 14.55
C VAL A 118 -12.78 -5.42 14.63
N GLY A 119 -13.46 -5.58 13.50
CA GLY A 119 -14.81 -6.14 13.43
C GLY A 119 -14.87 -7.54 14.04
N TRP A 120 -13.96 -8.43 13.65
CA TRP A 120 -13.86 -9.78 14.19
C TRP A 120 -13.51 -9.81 15.68
N ARG A 121 -12.58 -8.97 16.14
CA ARG A 121 -12.30 -8.80 17.58
C ARG A 121 -13.54 -8.36 18.37
N THR A 122 -14.37 -7.50 17.78
CA THR A 122 -15.60 -7.03 18.42
C THR A 122 -16.66 -8.13 18.49
N VAL A 123 -16.73 -9.01 17.47
CA VAL A 123 -17.57 -10.22 17.52
C VAL A 123 -17.09 -11.19 18.59
N LEU A 124 -15.78 -11.46 18.64
CA LEU A 124 -15.18 -12.31 19.68
C LEU A 124 -15.43 -11.76 21.08
N TYR A 125 -15.28 -10.46 21.26
CA TYR A 125 -15.61 -9.77 22.51
C TYR A 125 -17.06 -10.03 22.93
N GLN A 126 -18.03 -9.92 22.01
CA GLN A 126 -19.44 -10.18 22.30
C GLN A 126 -19.70 -11.63 22.74
N LEU A 127 -19.00 -12.60 22.14
CA LEU A 127 -19.12 -14.01 22.52
C LEU A 127 -18.57 -14.28 23.94
N ILE A 128 -17.38 -13.74 24.23
CA ILE A 128 -16.72 -13.93 25.54
C ILE A 128 -17.44 -13.14 26.64
N ARG A 129 -18.14 -12.06 26.29
CA ARG A 129 -18.77 -11.19 27.30
C ARG A 129 -19.98 -11.83 27.99
N LEU A 130 -20.66 -12.79 27.37
CA LEU A 130 -21.80 -13.47 27.99
C LEU A 130 -21.41 -14.21 29.29
N PRO A 131 -20.46 -15.17 29.29
CA PRO A 131 -20.09 -15.88 30.53
C PRO A 131 -19.54 -14.92 31.60
N TRP A 132 -18.79 -13.90 31.19
CA TRP A 132 -18.28 -12.88 32.10
C TRP A 132 -19.40 -11.99 32.68
N GLY A 133 -20.39 -11.62 31.87
CA GLY A 133 -21.57 -10.88 32.28
C GLY A 133 -22.41 -11.64 33.30
N VAL A 134 -22.61 -12.95 33.11
CA VAL A 134 -23.30 -13.83 34.07
C VAL A 134 -22.55 -13.87 35.40
N LEU A 135 -21.22 -14.06 35.37
CA LEU A 135 -20.38 -14.10 36.57
C LEU A 135 -20.45 -12.78 37.35
N THR A 136 -20.19 -11.65 36.66
CA THR A 136 -20.19 -10.31 37.29
C THR A 136 -21.55 -9.90 37.83
N PHE A 137 -22.63 -10.18 37.10
CA PHE A 137 -23.99 -9.91 37.56
C PHE A 137 -24.35 -10.73 38.80
N THR A 138 -24.02 -12.03 38.81
CA THR A 138 -24.30 -12.92 39.94
C THR A 138 -23.56 -12.47 41.19
N VAL A 139 -22.26 -12.17 41.07
CA VAL A 139 -21.44 -11.68 42.19
C VAL A 139 -21.93 -10.32 42.68
N ALA A 140 -22.28 -9.40 41.78
CA ALA A 140 -22.81 -8.09 42.16
C ALA A 140 -24.16 -8.19 42.88
N LEU A 141 -25.07 -9.02 42.36
CA LEU A 141 -26.40 -9.22 42.95
C LEU A 141 -26.31 -9.92 44.31
N THR A 142 -25.60 -11.05 44.41
CA THR A 142 -25.40 -11.75 45.69
C THR A 142 -24.65 -10.88 46.68
N GLY A 143 -23.67 -10.10 46.24
CA GLY A 143 -22.93 -9.18 47.09
C GLY A 143 -23.77 -8.02 47.62
N LEU A 144 -24.80 -7.58 46.88
CA LEU A 144 -25.73 -6.55 47.33
C LEU A 144 -26.54 -7.00 48.56
N PHE A 145 -26.91 -8.28 48.63
CA PHE A 145 -27.79 -8.82 49.68
C PHE A 145 -27.05 -9.59 50.78
N VAL A 146 -25.96 -10.30 50.45
CA VAL A 146 -25.29 -11.25 51.37
C VAL A 146 -23.91 -10.76 51.80
N LEU A 147 -23.14 -10.17 50.88
CA LEU A 147 -21.73 -9.78 51.11
C LEU A 147 -21.54 -8.26 51.06
N TRP A 148 -22.51 -7.49 51.56
CA TRP A 148 -22.53 -6.02 51.45
C TRP A 148 -21.25 -5.32 52.00
N PRO A 149 -20.56 -5.80 53.05
CA PRO A 149 -19.32 -5.18 53.52
C PRO A 149 -18.12 -5.43 52.59
N VAL A 150 -18.16 -6.53 51.82
CA VAL A 150 -17.08 -7.00 50.95
C VAL A 150 -17.32 -6.62 49.48
N LEU A 151 -18.58 -6.35 49.11
CA LEU A 151 -19.02 -5.96 47.78
C LEU A 151 -18.14 -4.87 47.14
N PRO A 152 -17.74 -3.79 47.82
CA PRO A 152 -16.93 -2.73 47.20
C PRO A 152 -15.53 -3.20 46.78
N TYR A 153 -14.98 -4.22 47.44
CA TYR A 153 -13.70 -4.82 47.04
C TYR A 153 -13.87 -5.76 45.84
N LEU A 154 -14.94 -6.56 45.83
CA LEU A 154 -15.28 -7.46 44.72
C LEU A 154 -15.60 -6.67 43.43
N VAL A 155 -16.40 -5.61 43.54
CA VAL A 155 -16.75 -4.72 42.42
C VAL A 155 -15.49 -4.07 41.84
N ARG A 156 -14.55 -3.61 42.69
CA ARG A 156 -13.28 -3.02 42.23
C ARG A 156 -12.40 -4.04 41.49
N LEU A 157 -12.28 -5.25 42.02
CA LEU A 157 -11.52 -6.33 41.38
C LEU A 157 -12.08 -6.65 39.99
N MET A 158 -13.41 -6.84 39.90
CA MET A 158 -14.09 -7.14 38.63
C MET A 158 -14.03 -5.98 37.64
N ALA A 159 -14.20 -4.74 38.11
CA ALA A 159 -14.03 -3.57 37.27
C ALA A 159 -12.61 -3.48 36.70
N ASN A 160 -11.56 -3.84 37.46
CA ASN A 160 -10.20 -3.88 36.95
C ASN A 160 -10.01 -4.94 35.85
N VAL A 161 -10.63 -6.11 35.98
CA VAL A 161 -10.62 -7.13 34.93
C VAL A 161 -11.36 -6.64 33.68
N ASP A 162 -12.50 -5.97 33.84
CA ASP A 162 -13.20 -5.34 32.70
C ASP A 162 -12.34 -4.26 32.05
N ARG A 163 -11.63 -3.44 32.83
CA ARG A 163 -10.67 -2.46 32.28
C ARG A 163 -9.56 -3.16 31.49
N ALA A 164 -9.02 -4.27 32.00
CA ALA A 164 -7.99 -5.05 31.32
C ALA A 164 -8.52 -5.71 30.04
N MET A 165 -9.75 -6.23 30.04
CA MET A 165 -10.38 -6.85 28.88
C MET A 165 -10.70 -5.81 27.80
N VAL A 166 -11.21 -4.64 28.17
CA VAL A 166 -11.44 -3.55 27.21
C VAL A 166 -10.11 -3.04 26.64
N ARG A 167 -9.06 -2.90 27.46
CA ARG A 167 -7.72 -2.53 26.94
C ARG A 167 -7.12 -3.61 26.05
N GLY A 168 -7.18 -4.88 26.45
CA GLY A 168 -6.55 -5.97 25.70
C GLY A 168 -7.28 -6.34 24.40
N LEU A 169 -8.61 -6.38 24.42
CA LEU A 169 -9.42 -6.82 23.27
C LEU A 169 -9.91 -5.67 22.38
N LEU A 170 -10.14 -4.48 22.97
CA LEU A 170 -10.76 -3.35 22.27
C LEU A 170 -9.83 -2.15 22.06
N SER A 171 -8.62 -2.13 22.63
CA SER A 171 -7.56 -1.21 22.21
C SER A 171 -7.09 -1.61 20.81
N PRO A 172 -6.97 -0.65 19.87
CA PRO A 172 -6.27 -0.88 18.63
C PRO A 172 -4.88 -1.46 18.94
N SER A 173 -4.50 -2.50 18.21
CA SER A 173 -3.16 -3.08 18.28
C SER A 173 -2.27 -2.18 17.44
N ASP A 174 -2.09 -0.94 17.88
CA ASP A 174 -1.46 0.13 17.14
C ASP A 174 -0.04 -0.25 16.71
N ASP A 175 0.71 -1.03 17.48
CA ASP A 175 2.06 -1.41 17.07
C ASP A 175 2.08 -2.41 15.91
N LEU A 176 1.14 -3.35 15.85
CA LEU A 176 1.10 -4.34 14.78
C LEU A 176 0.40 -3.78 13.53
N GLU A 177 -0.68 -3.01 13.71
CA GLU A 177 -1.37 -2.33 12.61
C GLU A 177 -0.55 -1.17 12.06
N ARG A 178 0.19 -0.40 12.88
CA ARG A 178 1.15 0.59 12.37
C ARG A 178 2.30 -0.09 11.65
N ARG A 179 2.91 -1.15 12.20
CA ARG A 179 3.99 -1.87 11.50
C ARG A 179 3.52 -2.50 10.19
N ILE A 180 2.29 -3.04 10.15
CA ILE A 180 1.70 -3.56 8.92
C ILE A 180 1.38 -2.42 7.94
N ALA A 181 0.84 -1.29 8.41
CA ALA A 181 0.57 -0.13 7.57
C ALA A 181 1.86 0.55 7.06
N GLU A 182 2.94 0.53 7.84
CA GLU A 182 4.27 1.02 7.45
C GLU A 182 4.87 0.09 6.38
N LEU A 183 4.74 -1.24 6.55
CA LEU A 183 5.15 -2.24 5.56
C LEU A 183 4.27 -2.27 4.29
N GLU A 184 2.96 -2.00 4.42
CA GLU A 184 2.02 -1.86 3.31
C GLU A 184 2.19 -0.51 2.60
N SER A 185 2.55 0.56 3.30
CA SER A 185 2.94 1.85 2.73
C SER A 185 4.21 1.72 1.88
N ASP A 186 5.23 1.02 2.38
CA ASP A 186 6.47 0.77 1.63
C ASP A 186 6.25 -0.10 0.38
N ARG A 187 5.28 -1.02 0.40
CA ARG A 187 4.93 -1.83 -0.79
C ARG A 187 3.93 -1.16 -1.73
N GLY A 188 2.98 -0.40 -1.19
CA GLY A 188 1.96 0.32 -1.95
C GLY A 188 2.55 1.43 -2.81
N VAL A 189 3.53 2.17 -2.27
CA VAL A 189 4.26 3.19 -3.05
C VAL A 189 5.05 2.55 -4.20
N VAL A 190 5.62 1.35 -4.03
CA VAL A 190 6.38 0.67 -5.11
C VAL A 190 5.46 0.05 -6.17
N VAL A 191 4.31 -0.51 -5.79
CA VAL A 191 3.36 -1.13 -6.75
C VAL A 191 2.60 -0.08 -7.55
N ASP A 192 2.16 1.02 -6.92
CA ASP A 192 1.44 2.08 -7.64
C ASP A 192 2.35 2.88 -8.58
N THR A 193 3.62 3.08 -8.20
CA THR A 193 4.63 3.69 -9.09
C THR A 193 4.94 2.77 -10.27
N ALA A 194 5.13 1.47 -10.04
CA ALA A 194 5.36 0.50 -11.12
C ALA A 194 4.15 0.39 -12.07
N ALA A 195 2.91 0.45 -11.57
CA ALA A 195 1.70 0.41 -12.40
C ALA A 195 1.45 1.72 -13.16
N ALA A 196 1.94 2.86 -12.67
CA ALA A 196 1.92 4.13 -13.38
C ALA A 196 2.98 4.14 -14.51
N ASP A 197 4.18 3.64 -14.23
CA ASP A 197 5.26 3.51 -15.20
C ASP A 197 4.90 2.53 -16.33
N LEU A 198 4.28 1.40 -15.99
CA LEU A 198 3.83 0.42 -16.99
C LEU A 198 2.77 0.99 -17.94
N ARG A 199 1.82 1.78 -17.40
CA ARG A 199 0.81 2.48 -18.20
C ARG A 199 1.40 3.57 -19.09
N ARG A 200 2.47 4.23 -18.64
CA ARG A 200 3.20 5.22 -19.42
C ARG A 200 3.95 4.55 -20.58
N ILE A 201 4.65 3.44 -20.31
CA ILE A 201 5.33 2.63 -21.32
C ILE A 201 4.34 2.08 -22.35
N GLU A 202 3.19 1.57 -21.91
CA GLU A 202 2.13 1.06 -22.78
C GLU A 202 1.61 2.17 -23.71
N ARG A 203 1.35 3.36 -23.18
CA ARG A 203 0.89 4.50 -23.96
C ARG A 203 1.94 5.01 -24.94
N ASP A 204 3.19 5.17 -24.52
CA ASP A 204 4.28 5.61 -25.39
C ASP A 204 4.57 4.57 -26.49
N LEU A 205 4.45 3.28 -26.18
CA LEU A 205 4.54 2.21 -27.17
C LEU A 205 3.37 2.26 -28.16
N HIS A 206 2.15 2.42 -27.67
CA HIS A 206 0.95 2.47 -28.51
C HIS A 206 0.99 3.68 -29.45
N ASP A 207 1.29 4.87 -28.93
CA ASP A 207 1.35 6.11 -29.72
C ASP A 207 2.53 6.09 -30.72
N GLY A 208 3.70 5.59 -30.29
CA GLY A 208 4.87 5.43 -31.15
C GLY A 208 4.69 4.36 -32.23
N ALA A 209 4.02 3.26 -31.92
CA ALA A 209 3.70 2.21 -32.90
C ALA A 209 2.69 2.70 -33.93
N GLN A 210 1.65 3.44 -33.51
CA GLN A 210 0.66 4.00 -34.43
C GLN A 210 1.28 5.00 -35.42
N ALA A 211 2.11 5.94 -34.95
CA ALA A 211 2.76 6.91 -35.83
C ALA A 211 3.64 6.24 -36.90
N ARG A 212 4.41 5.22 -36.51
CA ARG A 212 5.25 4.44 -37.44
C ARG A 212 4.45 3.60 -38.43
N LEU A 213 3.39 2.94 -37.99
CA LEU A 213 2.52 2.15 -38.87
C LEU A 213 1.83 3.03 -39.92
N VAL A 214 1.42 4.25 -39.54
CA VAL A 214 0.86 5.23 -40.48
C VAL A 214 1.92 5.67 -41.50
N ALA A 215 3.13 6.01 -41.06
CA ALA A 215 4.23 6.38 -41.95
C ALA A 215 4.58 5.26 -42.94
N LEU A 216 4.64 4.01 -42.45
CA LEU A 216 4.88 2.83 -43.27
C LEU A 216 3.79 2.61 -44.34
N ALA A 217 2.52 2.73 -43.94
CA ALA A 217 1.38 2.61 -44.85
C ALA A 217 1.41 3.69 -45.94
N MET A 218 1.78 4.92 -45.59
CA MET A 218 1.95 6.02 -46.55
C MET A 218 3.12 5.77 -47.52
N GLY A 219 4.29 5.35 -47.01
CA GLY A 219 5.46 5.03 -47.83
C GLY A 219 5.21 3.90 -48.81
N LEU A 220 4.55 2.83 -48.37
CA LEU A 220 4.13 1.72 -49.23
C LEU A 220 3.04 2.15 -50.24
N GLY A 221 2.15 3.06 -49.87
CA GLY A 221 1.16 3.66 -50.78
C GLY A 221 1.81 4.42 -51.93
N LEU A 222 2.80 5.27 -51.62
CA LEU A 222 3.60 6.02 -52.59
C LEU A 222 4.43 5.08 -53.49
N ALA A 223 5.04 4.05 -52.93
CA ALA A 223 5.78 3.05 -53.70
C ALA A 223 4.87 2.30 -54.68
N LYS A 224 3.63 1.99 -54.28
CA LYS A 224 2.64 1.34 -55.14
C LYS A 224 2.20 2.24 -56.31
N GLU A 225 2.07 3.54 -56.08
CA GLU A 225 1.70 4.51 -57.12
C GLU A 225 2.82 4.68 -58.15
N LYS A 226 4.08 4.71 -57.70
CA LYS A 226 5.26 4.86 -58.56
C LYS A 226 5.72 3.58 -59.28
N LEU A 227 5.11 2.43 -58.99
CA LEU A 227 5.58 1.12 -59.45
C LEU A 227 5.71 1.01 -60.99
N LEU A 228 4.86 1.72 -61.73
CA LEU A 228 4.84 1.70 -63.20
C LEU A 228 5.68 2.82 -63.83
N GLU A 229 5.92 3.93 -63.11
CA GLU A 229 6.60 5.12 -63.62
C GLU A 229 8.09 5.17 -63.23
N ASP A 230 8.42 4.71 -62.02
CA ASP A 230 9.77 4.66 -61.46
C ASP A 230 9.95 3.36 -60.63
N PRO A 231 10.24 2.23 -61.30
CA PRO A 231 10.38 0.94 -60.63
C PRO A 231 11.56 0.87 -59.66
N GLU A 232 12.66 1.59 -59.95
CA GLU A 232 13.85 1.63 -59.10
C GLU A 232 13.58 2.45 -57.83
N GLY A 233 12.93 3.61 -57.96
CA GLY A 233 12.51 4.41 -56.81
C GLY A 233 11.46 3.70 -55.93
N ALA A 234 10.51 3.00 -56.55
CA ALA A 234 9.54 2.18 -55.83
C ALA A 234 10.21 1.02 -55.07
N ALA A 235 11.21 0.35 -55.66
CA ALA A 235 11.98 -0.70 -54.97
C ALA A 235 12.75 -0.15 -53.76
N ALA A 236 13.39 1.01 -53.91
CA ALA A 236 14.11 1.66 -52.80
C ALA A 236 13.17 2.05 -51.64
N MET A 237 11.97 2.56 -51.93
CA MET A 237 10.96 2.88 -50.91
C MET A 237 10.44 1.63 -50.18
N VAL A 238 10.30 0.51 -50.88
CA VAL A 238 9.93 -0.78 -50.27
C VAL A 238 11.04 -1.29 -49.36
N ASP A 239 12.30 -1.18 -49.78
CA ASP A 239 13.45 -1.58 -48.95
C ASP A 239 13.58 -0.72 -47.68
N GLU A 240 13.36 0.59 -47.79
CA GLU A 240 13.34 1.51 -46.65
C GLU A 240 12.22 1.15 -45.65
N ALA A 241 11.00 0.91 -46.16
CA ALA A 241 9.89 0.44 -45.35
C ALA A 241 10.20 -0.92 -44.66
N HIS A 242 10.86 -1.83 -45.37
CA HIS A 242 11.27 -3.12 -44.79
C HIS A 242 12.31 -2.95 -43.67
N GLY A 243 13.24 -2.00 -43.83
CA GLY A 243 14.21 -1.61 -42.81
C GLY A 243 13.55 -1.08 -41.55
N GLU A 244 12.60 -0.16 -41.70
CA GLU A 244 11.82 0.43 -40.60
C GLU A 244 11.03 -0.62 -39.80
N VAL A 245 10.39 -1.58 -40.48
CA VAL A 245 9.67 -2.69 -39.81
C VAL A 245 10.62 -3.56 -38.99
N LYS A 246 11.81 -3.84 -39.52
CA LYS A 246 12.80 -4.67 -38.85
C LYS A 246 13.33 -4.00 -37.58
N LEU A 247 13.58 -2.69 -37.63
CA LEU A 247 13.96 -1.87 -36.48
C LEU A 247 12.86 -1.84 -35.42
N ALA A 248 11.61 -1.60 -35.82
CA ALA A 248 10.48 -1.57 -34.89
C ALA A 248 10.25 -2.92 -34.19
N LEU A 249 10.37 -4.05 -34.91
CA LEU A 249 10.27 -5.39 -34.33
C LEU A 249 11.40 -5.68 -33.33
N GLN A 250 12.60 -5.14 -33.58
CA GLN A 250 13.74 -5.26 -32.67
C GLN A 250 13.45 -4.53 -31.35
N GLU A 251 13.00 -3.28 -31.42
CA GLU A 251 12.65 -2.46 -30.25
C GLU A 251 11.52 -3.09 -29.42
N LEU A 252 10.47 -3.58 -30.08
CA LEU A 252 9.33 -4.20 -29.42
C LEU A 252 9.71 -5.52 -28.72
N ARG A 253 10.67 -6.26 -29.29
CA ARG A 253 11.21 -7.49 -28.70
C ARG A 253 12.14 -7.21 -27.52
N ASP A 254 12.89 -6.12 -27.57
CA ASP A 254 13.73 -5.66 -26.45
C ASP A 254 12.86 -5.17 -25.28
N LEU A 255 11.73 -4.53 -25.57
CA LEU A 255 10.74 -4.13 -24.56
C LEU A 255 10.01 -5.33 -23.94
N ALA A 256 9.57 -6.30 -24.75
CA ALA A 256 8.80 -7.46 -24.32
C ALA A 256 9.60 -8.45 -23.44
N ARG A 257 10.93 -8.47 -23.54
CA ARG A 257 11.79 -9.32 -22.69
C ARG A 257 12.06 -8.75 -21.31
N GLY A 258 11.54 -7.57 -21.00
CA GLY A 258 11.68 -6.93 -19.70
C GLY A 258 13.09 -6.38 -19.51
N ILE A 259 13.27 -5.10 -19.86
CA ILE A 259 14.20 -4.16 -19.18
C ILE A 259 15.64 -4.71 -18.99
N HIS A 260 16.12 -5.60 -19.86
CA HIS A 260 17.50 -6.05 -19.83
C HIS A 260 17.99 -6.23 -21.27
N PRO A 261 18.73 -5.24 -21.81
CA PRO A 261 19.30 -5.35 -23.15
C PRO A 261 20.24 -6.57 -23.17
N ALA A 262 20.10 -7.46 -24.16
CA ALA A 262 20.96 -8.66 -24.27
C ALA A 262 22.47 -8.32 -24.25
N VAL A 263 22.83 -7.13 -24.73
CA VAL A 263 24.21 -6.60 -24.68
C VAL A 263 24.73 -6.44 -23.25
N LEU A 264 23.86 -6.08 -22.30
CA LEU A 264 24.21 -5.95 -20.90
C LEU A 264 24.54 -7.32 -20.30
N THR A 265 23.77 -8.37 -20.62
CA THR A 265 24.06 -9.75 -20.19
C THR A 265 25.37 -10.27 -20.78
N ASP A 266 25.54 -10.13 -22.09
CA ASP A 266 26.60 -10.79 -22.85
C ASP A 266 27.96 -10.07 -22.76
N ARG A 267 27.96 -8.73 -22.64
CA ARG A 267 29.17 -7.91 -22.77
C ARG A 267 29.37 -6.90 -21.63
N GLY A 268 28.45 -6.85 -20.67
CA GLY A 268 28.56 -6.00 -19.49
C GLY A 268 28.22 -4.53 -19.73
N LEU A 269 28.27 -3.76 -18.63
CA LEU A 269 27.81 -2.37 -18.60
C LEU A 269 28.56 -1.44 -19.58
N ASP A 270 29.87 -1.60 -19.72
CA ASP A 270 30.69 -0.76 -20.62
C ASP A 270 30.28 -0.87 -22.09
N ALA A 271 30.13 -2.11 -22.59
CA ALA A 271 29.68 -2.35 -23.96
C ALA A 271 28.24 -1.87 -24.19
N ALA A 272 27.36 -2.04 -23.20
CA ALA A 272 25.97 -1.60 -23.28
C ALA A 272 25.87 -0.06 -23.33
N LEU A 273 26.60 0.66 -22.47
CA LEU A 273 26.62 2.12 -22.46
C LEU A 273 27.27 2.69 -23.72
N SER A 274 28.35 2.08 -24.21
CA SER A 274 28.99 2.46 -25.47
C SER A 274 28.05 2.34 -26.67
N SER A 275 27.22 1.29 -26.71
CA SER A 275 26.18 1.09 -27.75
C SER A 275 25.12 2.20 -27.73
N VAL A 276 24.67 2.62 -26.54
CA VAL A 276 23.70 3.72 -26.41
C VAL A 276 24.33 5.06 -26.76
N ALA A 277 25.54 5.31 -26.29
CA ALA A 277 26.31 6.53 -26.58
C ALA A 277 26.51 6.74 -28.09
N ALA A 278 26.75 5.67 -28.86
CA ALA A 278 26.92 5.72 -30.30
C ALA A 278 25.67 6.20 -31.08
N ARG A 279 24.48 6.16 -30.47
CA ARG A 279 23.20 6.60 -31.06
C ARG A 279 22.84 8.04 -30.71
N CYS A 280 23.64 8.72 -29.88
CA CYS A 280 23.36 10.09 -29.47
C CYS A 280 23.67 11.07 -30.61
N VAL A 281 22.91 12.18 -30.67
CA VAL A 281 23.07 13.20 -31.73
C VAL A 281 24.35 14.04 -31.58
N VAL A 282 24.95 14.03 -30.39
CA VAL A 282 26.26 14.65 -30.10
C VAL A 282 27.30 13.56 -29.81
N PRO A 283 28.59 13.79 -30.09
CA PRO A 283 29.65 12.86 -29.69
C PRO A 283 29.65 12.62 -28.19
N VAL A 284 29.60 11.35 -27.77
CA VAL A 284 29.60 10.97 -26.35
C VAL A 284 30.86 10.19 -26.00
N LYS A 285 31.60 10.67 -25.00
CA LYS A 285 32.73 9.93 -24.42
C LYS A 285 32.23 9.07 -23.26
N VAL A 286 32.45 7.76 -23.32
CA VAL A 286 32.09 6.82 -22.26
C VAL A 286 33.36 6.39 -21.52
N VAL A 287 33.34 6.49 -20.20
CA VAL A 287 34.41 6.06 -19.29
C VAL A 287 33.79 5.20 -18.20
N VAL A 288 34.11 3.90 -18.19
CA VAL A 288 33.66 2.96 -17.17
C VAL A 288 34.88 2.44 -16.41
N ASP A 289 34.99 2.83 -15.14
CA ASP A 289 36.07 2.43 -14.23
C ASP A 289 35.50 1.61 -13.06
N LEU A 290 35.40 0.30 -13.24
CA LEU A 290 34.85 -0.64 -12.28
C LEU A 290 35.89 -1.67 -11.85
N PRO A 291 36.88 -1.28 -11.03
CA PRO A 291 37.87 -2.23 -10.53
C PRO A 291 37.20 -3.24 -9.59
N GLY A 292 37.43 -4.54 -9.84
CA GLY A 292 36.94 -5.64 -9.00
C GLY A 292 35.72 -6.38 -9.56
N ALA A 293 34.83 -6.85 -8.66
CA ALA A 293 33.70 -7.68 -9.05
C ALA A 293 32.58 -6.90 -9.75
N ARG A 294 31.98 -7.55 -10.75
CA ARG A 294 30.84 -7.05 -11.53
C ARG A 294 29.68 -6.67 -10.60
N PRO A 295 29.02 -5.50 -10.79
CA PRO A 295 27.83 -5.16 -10.03
C PRO A 295 26.73 -6.21 -10.21
N ALA A 296 25.79 -6.29 -9.26
CA ALA A 296 24.63 -7.16 -9.42
C ALA A 296 23.84 -6.77 -10.67
N GLU A 297 23.25 -7.75 -11.36
CA GLU A 297 22.54 -7.58 -12.63
C GLU A 297 21.45 -6.50 -12.56
N ALA A 298 20.72 -6.44 -11.45
CA ALA A 298 19.71 -5.40 -11.20
C ALA A 298 20.32 -3.98 -11.16
N ILE A 299 21.52 -3.81 -10.59
CA ILE A 299 22.21 -2.53 -10.49
C ILE A 299 22.74 -2.10 -11.87
N GLU A 300 23.26 -3.05 -12.65
CA GLU A 300 23.67 -2.79 -14.03
C GLU A 300 22.48 -2.36 -14.90
N GLY A 301 21.33 -3.02 -14.74
CA GLY A 301 20.09 -2.65 -15.41
C GLY A 301 19.70 -1.21 -15.08
N ILE A 302 19.60 -0.87 -13.80
CA ILE A 302 19.26 0.49 -13.36
C ILE A 302 20.23 1.52 -13.94
N ALA A 303 21.54 1.27 -13.86
CA ALA A 303 22.55 2.18 -14.40
C ALA A 303 22.40 2.39 -15.92
N TYR A 304 22.15 1.31 -16.68
CA TYR A 304 21.88 1.38 -18.11
C TYR A 304 20.66 2.23 -18.44
N PHE A 305 19.54 2.05 -17.72
CA PHE A 305 18.31 2.81 -17.96
C PHE A 305 18.49 4.29 -17.64
N VAL A 306 19.11 4.60 -16.51
CA VAL A 306 19.38 6.00 -16.12
C VAL A 306 20.25 6.69 -17.17
N VAL A 307 21.33 6.06 -17.63
CA VAL A 307 22.17 6.66 -18.70
C VAL A 307 21.40 6.82 -20.00
N SER A 308 20.62 5.80 -20.39
CA SER A 308 19.85 5.84 -21.63
C SER A 308 18.86 7.00 -21.63
N GLU A 309 18.14 7.20 -20.53
CA GLU A 309 17.19 8.31 -20.38
C GLU A 309 17.90 9.68 -20.37
N LEU A 310 19.02 9.78 -19.65
CA LEU A 310 19.82 11.01 -19.62
C LEU A 310 20.38 11.35 -21.01
N LEU A 311 20.84 10.36 -21.79
CA LEU A 311 21.31 10.58 -23.17
C LEU A 311 20.18 10.86 -24.17
N GLN A 312 18.97 10.33 -23.93
CA GLN A 312 17.79 10.76 -24.68
C GLN A 312 17.45 12.23 -24.39
N ASN A 313 17.54 12.65 -23.13
CA ASN A 313 17.33 14.05 -22.76
C ASN A 313 18.39 14.97 -23.38
N VAL A 314 19.66 14.56 -23.39
CA VAL A 314 20.71 15.27 -24.12
C VAL A 314 20.33 15.39 -25.59
N SER A 315 19.91 14.30 -26.23
CA SER A 315 19.52 14.32 -27.65
C SER A 315 18.33 15.24 -27.94
N LYS A 316 17.39 15.37 -27.02
CA LYS A 316 16.20 16.22 -27.16
C LYS A 316 16.47 17.69 -26.83
N HIS A 317 17.35 17.97 -25.86
CA HIS A 317 17.42 19.29 -25.22
C HIS A 317 18.77 20.01 -25.33
N ALA A 318 19.87 19.34 -25.69
CA ALA A 318 21.19 19.98 -25.74
C ALA A 318 21.26 21.16 -26.74
N GLY A 319 20.47 21.09 -27.82
CA GLY A 319 20.32 22.14 -28.82
C GLY A 319 21.46 22.20 -29.86
N PRO A 320 21.34 23.06 -30.88
CA PRO A 320 22.23 23.04 -32.06
C PRO A 320 23.67 23.52 -31.79
N GLY A 321 24.01 23.92 -30.55
CA GLY A 321 25.33 24.40 -30.17
C GLY A 321 26.13 23.45 -29.28
N ALA A 322 25.56 22.29 -28.91
CA ALA A 322 26.22 21.30 -28.07
C ALA A 322 27.32 20.56 -28.86
N ARG A 323 28.50 20.40 -28.25
CA ARG A 323 29.69 19.82 -28.90
C ARG A 323 30.02 18.44 -28.38
N GLY A 324 29.46 18.04 -27.22
CA GLY A 324 29.59 16.68 -26.75
C GLY A 324 29.00 16.42 -25.38
N ALA A 325 28.93 15.13 -25.03
CA ALA A 325 28.57 14.69 -23.70
C ALA A 325 29.58 13.66 -23.17
N THR A 326 29.59 13.48 -21.85
CA THR A 326 30.43 12.51 -21.17
C THR A 326 29.58 11.66 -20.24
N VAL A 327 29.82 10.35 -20.27
CA VAL A 327 29.27 9.37 -19.34
C VAL A 327 30.42 8.79 -18.55
N GLU A 328 30.38 8.95 -17.23
CA GLU A 328 31.36 8.40 -16.30
C GLU A 328 30.65 7.46 -15.33
N VAL A 329 31.16 6.24 -15.22
CA VAL A 329 30.68 5.25 -14.26
C VAL A 329 31.87 4.74 -13.47
N TRP A 330 31.83 4.90 -12.14
CA TRP A 330 32.92 4.44 -11.28
C TRP A 330 32.42 3.85 -9.98
N ARG A 331 33.27 3.03 -9.34
CA ARG A 331 32.96 2.47 -8.01
C ARG A 331 33.57 3.34 -6.91
N ALA A 332 32.74 3.77 -5.96
CA ALA A 332 33.16 4.46 -4.74
C ALA A 332 32.80 3.60 -3.52
N GLY A 333 33.73 2.74 -3.09
CA GLY A 333 33.50 1.76 -2.03
C GLY A 333 32.41 0.75 -2.39
N ALA A 334 31.34 0.70 -1.60
CA ALA A 334 30.19 -0.19 -1.84
C ALA A 334 29.15 0.38 -2.83
N ARG A 335 29.34 1.60 -3.35
CA ARG A 335 28.38 2.29 -4.23
C ARG A 335 28.88 2.37 -5.66
N LEU A 336 27.94 2.22 -6.59
CA LEU A 336 28.14 2.56 -7.99
C LEU A 336 27.78 4.03 -8.17
N MET A 337 28.71 4.81 -8.72
CA MET A 337 28.53 6.21 -9.04
C MET A 337 28.36 6.36 -10.54
N LEU A 338 27.46 7.25 -10.94
CA LEU A 338 27.15 7.54 -12.32
C LEU A 338 27.06 9.05 -12.52
N ARG A 339 27.69 9.55 -13.57
CA ARG A 339 27.61 10.95 -13.99
C ARG A 339 27.41 11.02 -15.49
N VAL A 340 26.39 11.76 -15.91
CA VAL A 340 26.21 12.19 -17.29
C VAL A 340 26.32 13.70 -17.31
N SER A 341 27.09 14.25 -18.24
CA SER A 341 27.29 15.68 -18.38
C SER A 341 27.33 16.05 -19.85
N ASP A 342 26.56 17.05 -20.26
CA ASP A 342 26.58 17.64 -21.61
C ASP A 342 26.98 19.12 -21.55
N ASP A 343 27.39 19.67 -22.68
CA ASP A 343 27.73 21.09 -22.85
C ASP A 343 26.59 21.91 -23.49
N GLY A 344 25.37 21.38 -23.47
CA GLY A 344 24.17 22.03 -23.98
C GLY A 344 23.62 23.11 -23.07
N ARG A 345 22.56 23.78 -23.55
CA ARG A 345 21.88 24.89 -22.85
C ARG A 345 20.90 24.46 -21.75
N GLY A 346 20.71 23.16 -21.56
CA GLY A 346 19.73 22.59 -20.62
C GLY A 346 18.27 22.84 -21.04
N GLY A 347 17.34 22.67 -20.08
CA GLY A 347 15.90 22.90 -20.29
C GLY A 347 14.98 21.70 -20.00
N ALA A 348 15.51 20.61 -19.44
CA ALA A 348 14.70 19.49 -18.97
C ALA A 348 13.94 19.88 -17.68
N SER A 349 12.61 19.88 -17.72
CA SER A 349 11.76 19.93 -16.53
C SER A 349 11.43 18.50 -16.09
N ALA A 350 11.42 18.21 -14.79
CA ALA A 350 10.83 16.98 -14.27
C ALA A 350 9.34 16.97 -14.64
N GLY A 351 8.98 16.10 -15.57
CA GLY A 351 7.61 15.93 -16.07
C GLY A 351 6.74 15.13 -15.12
#